data_AF-A0A0C3E8H8-F1
#
_entry.id   AF-A0A0C3E8H8-F1
#
_cell.length_a   1.000
_cell.length_b   1.000
_cell.length_c   1.000
_cell.angle_alpha   90.00
_cell.angle_beta   90.00
_cell.angle_gamma   90.00
#
_symmetry.space_group_name_H-M   'P 1'
#
loop_
_entity.id
_entity.type
_entity.pdbx_description
1 polymer ?
#
loop_
_entity_poly.entity_id
_entity_poly.type
_entity_poly.pdbx_seq_one_letter_code
_entity_poly.pdbx_strand_id
1 'polypeptide(L)'
;MTSSKTGRCEQAAPNQPPFLTAGDLTPEVLRAWEMGCRHFFRQKEVAEKAQVGRVAWNLQDLRIQDWYINDRDRLNALSFAEFMQEVRSCWLPSDWVAMVRQKMLASTQGEKPFHVWAAEIQSQNALLRGYPSHLSDEKLYYHLESHMHVDLFADYRLANIVAEKDLRKWIEKVRLLDEKRLRYAARQKEAIEAALRALNRQPLHASYVANVRSRDAKAAAEGKTRVRLPPLTKEERKLLQDNAGCFKCRQFFQNHTTPTCPNDFPEAKGYTTLTAADVESARTKKRANPTVVVVEDEPAAKRIRFVKEAIEPIVAPSAVLGNGSESGDEYVAHFSAPHFR
;
A
#
# COMPACT_ATOMS: atom_id res chain seq x y z
N MET A 1 -8.19 4.04 22.37
CA MET A 1 -8.30 5.08 21.32
C MET A 1 -9.29 4.58 20.29
N THR A 2 -10.54 5.03 20.36
CA THR A 2 -11.52 4.75 19.30
C THR A 2 -11.01 5.38 18.02
N SER A 3 -10.90 4.60 16.94
CA SER A 3 -10.54 5.13 15.61
C SER A 3 -11.64 6.11 15.20
N SER A 4 -11.42 7.40 15.46
CA SER A 4 -12.38 8.42 15.07
C SER A 4 -12.43 8.49 13.55
N LYS A 5 -13.65 8.45 13.00
CA LYS A 5 -13.88 8.49 11.56
C LYS A 5 -13.85 9.96 11.15
N THR A 6 -12.91 10.34 10.29
CA THR A 6 -12.90 11.69 9.69
C THR A 6 -14.16 11.91 8.87
N GLY A 7 -14.78 13.10 9.03
CA GLY A 7 -15.92 13.52 8.22
C GLY A 7 -15.55 13.59 6.73
N ARG A 8 -16.54 13.46 5.85
CA ARG A 8 -16.35 13.53 4.40
C ARG A 8 -17.34 14.52 3.80
N CYS A 9 -16.85 15.33 2.86
CA CYS A 9 -17.71 16.19 2.06
C CYS A 9 -18.19 15.41 0.83
N GLU A 10 -19.49 15.40 0.62
CA GLU A 10 -20.15 14.77 -0.52
C GLU A 10 -21.11 15.76 -1.19
N GLN A 11 -21.16 15.72 -2.52
CA GLN A 11 -22.04 16.55 -3.32
C GLN A 11 -22.53 15.74 -4.52
N ALA A 12 -23.82 15.43 -4.57
CA ALA A 12 -24.37 14.57 -5.61
C ALA A 12 -24.42 15.26 -6.99
N ALA A 13 -24.63 16.58 -7.01
CA ALA A 13 -24.57 17.38 -8.23
C ALA A 13 -24.15 18.83 -7.92
N PRO A 14 -23.52 19.54 -8.87
CA PRO A 14 -23.15 20.96 -8.74
C PRO A 14 -24.27 21.90 -8.28
N ASN A 15 -25.51 21.56 -8.61
CA ASN A 15 -26.72 22.34 -8.32
C ASN A 15 -27.39 21.92 -7.00
N GLN A 16 -26.84 20.95 -6.29
CA GLN A 16 -27.28 20.55 -4.95
C GLN A 16 -26.25 21.01 -3.92
N PRO A 17 -26.69 21.42 -2.72
CA PRO A 17 -25.74 21.85 -1.69
C PRO A 17 -24.92 20.63 -1.22
N PRO A 18 -23.61 20.80 -0.95
CA PRO A 18 -22.82 19.72 -0.38
C PRO A 18 -23.29 19.40 1.04
N PHE A 19 -23.05 18.17 1.47
CA PHE A 19 -23.19 17.78 2.87
C PHE A 19 -21.86 17.24 3.40
N LEU A 20 -21.67 17.43 4.69
CA LEU A 20 -20.50 16.97 5.41
C LEU A 20 -20.96 15.93 6.42
N THR A 21 -20.53 14.68 6.24
CA THR A 21 -20.93 13.56 7.11
C THR A 21 -20.38 13.72 8.52
N ALA A 22 -21.09 13.22 9.53
CA ALA A 22 -20.58 13.14 10.90
C ALA A 22 -19.17 12.53 10.99
N GLY A 23 -18.34 13.09 11.87
CA GLY A 23 -16.95 12.69 12.07
C GLY A 23 -16.03 13.85 12.43
N ASP A 24 -14.75 13.55 12.65
CA ASP A 24 -13.76 14.60 12.96
C ASP A 24 -13.61 15.56 11.79
N LEU A 25 -13.66 16.86 12.09
CA LEU A 25 -13.43 17.90 11.10
C LEU A 25 -11.93 18.17 10.96
N THR A 26 -11.49 18.27 9.71
CA THR A 26 -10.14 18.71 9.36
C THR A 26 -10.22 19.96 8.50
N PRO A 27 -9.15 20.79 8.46
CA PRO A 27 -9.09 21.95 7.58
C PRO A 27 -9.37 21.58 6.12
N GLU A 28 -8.89 20.43 5.67
CA GLU A 28 -9.09 19.90 4.32
C GLU A 28 -10.58 19.61 4.02
N VAL A 29 -11.27 18.93 4.94
CA VAL A 29 -12.70 18.57 4.76
C VAL A 29 -13.57 19.83 4.79
N LEU A 30 -13.30 20.76 5.71
CA LEU A 30 -14.02 22.04 5.76
C LEU A 30 -13.79 22.88 4.51
N ARG A 31 -12.57 22.89 3.95
CA ARG A 31 -12.30 23.59 2.69
C ARG A 31 -13.04 22.95 1.53
N ALA A 32 -13.07 21.61 1.45
CA ALA A 32 -13.81 20.91 0.40
C ALA A 32 -15.30 21.27 0.46
N TRP A 33 -15.89 21.27 1.66
CA TRP A 33 -17.27 21.67 1.87
C TRP A 33 -17.51 23.13 1.51
N GLU A 34 -16.66 24.05 1.97
CA GLU A 34 -16.76 25.48 1.63
C GLU A 34 -16.71 25.72 0.10
N MET A 35 -15.80 25.04 -0.60
CA MET A 35 -15.71 25.13 -2.06
C MET A 35 -16.97 24.60 -2.74
N GLY A 36 -17.54 23.49 -2.26
CA GLY A 36 -18.82 22.96 -2.73
C GLY A 36 -19.97 23.94 -2.51
N CYS A 37 -20.04 24.59 -1.34
CA CYS A 37 -21.05 25.60 -1.03
C CYS A 37 -20.95 26.79 -1.96
N ARG A 38 -19.74 27.33 -2.17
CA ARG A 38 -19.49 28.44 -3.11
C ARG A 38 -19.88 28.07 -4.54
N HIS A 39 -19.62 26.83 -4.96
CA HIS A 39 -20.04 26.35 -6.26
C HIS A 39 -21.58 26.30 -6.37
N PHE A 40 -22.24 25.71 -5.37
CA PHE A 40 -23.70 25.67 -5.29
C PHE A 40 -24.33 27.06 -5.31
N PHE A 41 -23.81 28.01 -4.52
CA PHE A 41 -24.32 29.39 -4.49
C PHE A 41 -24.23 30.08 -5.84
N ARG A 42 -23.14 29.85 -6.59
CA ARG A 42 -22.98 30.40 -7.94
C ARG A 42 -23.96 29.75 -8.93
N GLN A 43 -24.12 28.43 -8.87
CA GLN A 43 -25.02 27.70 -9.77
C GLN A 43 -26.49 27.99 -9.53
N LYS A 44 -26.87 28.29 -8.28
CA LYS A 44 -28.25 28.56 -7.88
C LYS A 44 -28.54 30.05 -7.67
N GLU A 45 -27.56 30.91 -7.90
CA GLU A 45 -27.64 32.36 -7.70
C GLU A 45 -28.20 32.70 -6.30
N VAL A 46 -27.70 32.01 -5.28
CA VAL A 46 -28.21 32.16 -3.91
C VAL A 46 -27.79 33.52 -3.35
N ALA A 47 -28.79 34.34 -3.03
CA ALA A 47 -28.60 35.65 -2.39
C ALA A 47 -27.74 35.52 -1.12
N GLU A 48 -26.81 36.46 -0.93
CA GLU A 48 -25.80 36.41 0.14
C GLU A 48 -26.39 36.19 1.53
N LYS A 49 -27.45 36.93 1.87
CA LYS A 49 -28.18 36.81 3.14
C LYS A 49 -28.86 35.45 3.37
N ALA A 50 -29.05 34.66 2.32
CA ALA A 50 -29.68 33.34 2.41
C ALA A 50 -28.65 32.20 2.38
N GLN A 51 -27.37 32.47 2.16
CA GLN A 51 -26.35 31.44 1.92
C GLN A 51 -26.19 30.50 3.12
N VAL A 52 -25.97 31.04 4.32
CA VAL A 52 -25.75 30.23 5.54
C VAL A 52 -26.96 29.33 5.81
N GLY A 53 -28.16 29.90 5.83
CA GLY A 53 -29.40 29.14 6.09
C GLY A 53 -29.70 28.04 5.07
N ARG A 54 -29.11 28.11 3.86
CA ARG A 54 -29.25 27.08 2.81
C ARG A 54 -28.31 25.90 2.98
N VAL A 55 -27.19 26.05 3.68
CA VAL A 55 -26.15 25.01 3.74
C VAL A 55 -25.82 24.56 5.16
N ALA A 56 -26.02 25.38 6.18
CA ALA A 56 -25.57 25.09 7.55
C ALA A 56 -26.12 23.77 8.10
N TRP A 57 -27.38 23.44 7.79
CA TRP A 57 -28.00 22.17 8.19
C TRP A 57 -27.30 20.93 7.61
N ASN A 58 -26.59 21.08 6.49
CA ASN A 58 -25.90 19.98 5.84
C ASN A 58 -24.56 19.61 6.50
N LEU A 59 -24.17 20.29 7.57
CA LEU A 59 -23.16 19.81 8.51
C LEU A 59 -23.84 18.75 9.39
N GLN A 60 -23.68 17.47 9.05
CA GLN A 60 -24.51 16.38 9.59
C GLN A 60 -24.06 15.85 10.96
N ASP A 61 -22.97 16.38 11.54
CA ASP A 61 -22.62 16.04 12.91
C ASP A 61 -23.66 16.67 13.86
N LEU A 62 -24.33 15.84 14.67
CA LEU A 62 -25.39 16.27 15.58
C LEU A 62 -24.95 17.41 16.50
N ARG A 63 -23.69 17.41 16.95
CA ARG A 63 -23.16 18.46 17.83
C ARG A 63 -23.12 19.81 17.11
N ILE A 64 -22.82 19.80 15.80
CA ILE A 64 -22.81 21.00 14.96
C ILE A 64 -24.24 21.45 14.67
N GLN A 65 -25.17 20.51 14.44
CA GLN A 65 -26.58 20.83 14.23
C GLN A 65 -27.20 21.46 15.49
N ASP A 66 -26.94 20.91 16.67
CA ASP A 66 -27.42 21.47 17.94
C ASP A 66 -26.86 22.88 18.17
N TRP A 67 -25.56 23.09 17.93
CA TRP A 67 -24.93 24.42 17.95
C TRP A 67 -25.62 25.38 16.99
N TYR A 68 -25.88 24.95 15.75
CA TYR A 68 -26.54 25.79 14.76
C TYR A 68 -27.99 26.11 15.11
N ILE A 69 -28.75 25.16 15.66
CA ILE A 69 -30.15 25.38 16.07
C ILE A 69 -30.23 26.42 17.18
N ASN A 70 -29.35 26.31 18.18
CA ASN A 70 -29.35 27.20 19.35
C ASN A 70 -29.03 28.66 18.99
N ASP A 71 -28.20 28.88 17.98
CA ASP A 71 -27.77 30.22 17.54
C ASP A 71 -28.28 30.58 16.12
N ARG A 72 -29.35 29.93 15.66
CA ARG A 72 -29.76 29.94 14.23
C ARG A 72 -29.91 31.33 13.64
N ASP A 73 -30.60 32.23 14.33
CA ASP A 73 -30.87 33.58 13.82
C ASP A 73 -29.60 34.41 13.73
N ARG A 74 -28.72 34.30 14.74
CA ARG A 74 -27.42 34.96 14.78
C ARG A 74 -26.52 34.43 13.66
N LEU A 75 -26.42 33.12 13.51
CA LEU A 75 -25.58 32.47 12.49
C LEU A 75 -26.08 32.75 11.07
N ASN A 76 -27.40 32.79 10.85
CA ASN A 76 -27.96 33.12 9.53
C ASN A 76 -27.81 34.59 9.15
N ALA A 77 -27.57 35.49 10.10
CA ALA A 77 -27.29 36.89 9.83
C ALA A 77 -25.85 37.13 9.33
N LEU A 78 -24.94 36.16 9.55
CA LEU A 78 -23.55 36.25 9.10
C LEU A 78 -23.44 36.13 7.59
N SER A 79 -22.41 36.76 7.01
CA SER A 79 -21.93 36.37 5.69
C SER A 79 -21.42 34.92 5.74
N PHE A 80 -21.41 34.25 4.58
CA PHE A 80 -20.88 32.89 4.53
C PHE A 80 -19.39 32.81 4.95
N ALA A 81 -18.62 33.87 4.70
CA ALA A 81 -17.22 33.95 5.12
C ALA A 81 -17.05 34.01 6.64
N GLU A 82 -17.86 34.84 7.32
CA GLU A 82 -17.87 34.95 8.79
C GLU A 82 -18.37 33.66 9.44
N PHE A 83 -19.44 33.06 8.92
CA PHE A 83 -19.92 31.75 9.37
C PHE A 83 -18.81 30.69 9.30
N MET A 84 -18.06 30.65 8.19
CA MET A 84 -16.94 29.72 8.03
C MET A 84 -15.74 30.02 8.95
N GLN A 85 -15.57 31.25 9.44
CA GLN A 85 -14.59 31.56 10.47
C GLN A 85 -15.05 31.01 11.82
N GLU A 86 -16.32 31.20 12.19
CA GLU A 86 -16.88 30.64 13.43
C GLU A 86 -16.83 29.11 13.44
N VAL A 87 -17.20 28.45 12.35
CA VAL A 87 -17.11 26.98 12.24
C VAL A 87 -15.67 26.50 12.48
N ARG A 88 -14.66 27.20 11.93
CA ARG A 88 -13.26 26.83 12.17
C ARG A 88 -12.84 27.06 13.62
N SER A 89 -13.26 28.16 14.23
CA SER A 89 -12.89 28.45 15.62
C SER A 89 -13.54 27.49 16.62
N CYS A 90 -14.76 27.02 16.35
CA CYS A 90 -15.48 26.11 17.24
C CYS A 90 -15.05 24.66 17.09
N TRP A 91 -14.73 24.22 15.87
CA TRP A 91 -14.63 22.79 15.54
C TRP A 91 -13.24 22.31 15.10
N LEU A 92 -12.28 23.21 14.89
CA LEU A 92 -10.88 22.84 14.70
C LEU A 92 -10.08 23.07 15.99
N PRO A 93 -9.01 22.29 16.23
CA PRO A 93 -8.05 22.58 17.31
C PRO A 93 -7.54 24.02 17.21
N SER A 94 -7.36 24.72 18.33
CA SER A 94 -6.95 26.12 18.34
C SER A 94 -5.60 26.38 17.64
N ASP A 95 -4.73 25.37 17.58
CA ASP A 95 -3.42 25.38 16.95
C ASP A 95 -3.41 24.80 15.53
N TRP A 96 -4.57 24.52 14.91
CA TRP A 96 -4.64 23.88 13.59
C TRP A 96 -3.82 24.61 12.52
N VAL A 97 -3.78 25.95 12.57
CA VAL A 97 -2.97 26.79 11.66
C VAL A 97 -1.49 26.48 11.80
N ALA A 98 -1.01 26.34 13.04
CA ALA A 98 0.38 25.99 13.33
C ALA A 98 0.68 24.55 12.91
N MET A 99 -0.24 23.61 13.17
CA MET A 99 -0.10 22.21 12.75
C MET A 99 0.01 22.07 11.22
N VAL A 100 -0.88 22.74 10.46
CA VAL A 100 -0.83 22.73 8.99
C VAL A 100 0.46 23.35 8.47
N ARG A 101 0.89 24.49 9.06
CA ARG A 101 2.16 25.12 8.69
C ARG A 101 3.35 24.21 8.97
N GLN A 102 3.41 23.59 10.14
CA GLN A 102 4.48 22.67 10.50
C GLN A 102 4.52 21.46 9.57
N LYS A 103 3.36 20.85 9.30
CA LYS A 103 3.22 19.73 8.35
C LYS A 103 3.73 20.12 6.95
N MET A 104 3.40 21.32 6.49
CA MET A 104 3.86 21.84 5.20
C MET A 104 5.36 22.06 5.18
N LEU A 105 5.91 22.77 6.17
CA LEU A 105 7.34 23.10 6.21
C LEU A 105 8.25 21.89 6.45
N ALA A 106 7.75 20.84 7.11
CA ALA A 106 8.48 19.60 7.31
C ALA A 106 8.42 18.64 6.10
N SER A 107 7.58 18.94 5.11
CA SER A 107 7.39 18.09 3.94
C SER A 107 8.54 18.22 2.96
N THR A 108 9.02 17.10 2.44
CA THR A 108 10.03 17.02 1.39
C THR A 108 9.50 16.18 0.23
N GLN A 109 10.08 16.33 -0.96
CA GLN A 109 9.66 15.56 -2.13
C GLN A 109 9.73 14.04 -1.88
N GLY A 110 10.83 13.58 -1.26
CA GLY A 110 11.13 12.16 -1.13
C GLY A 110 11.09 11.46 -2.50
N GLU A 111 10.48 10.27 -2.54
CA GLU A 111 10.33 9.49 -3.77
C GLU A 111 9.13 9.91 -4.65
N LYS A 112 8.33 10.89 -4.22
CA LYS A 112 7.16 11.32 -4.98
C LYS A 112 7.60 12.07 -6.25
N PRO A 113 6.81 11.99 -7.33
CA PRO A 113 6.96 12.92 -8.44
C PRO A 113 6.82 14.37 -7.95
N PHE A 114 7.71 15.25 -8.40
CA PHE A 114 7.81 16.63 -7.93
C PHE A 114 6.48 17.36 -8.04
N HIS A 115 5.77 17.22 -9.16
CA HIS A 115 4.49 17.90 -9.37
C HIS A 115 3.39 17.46 -8.40
N VAL A 116 3.39 16.19 -7.97
CA VAL A 116 2.43 15.68 -6.98
C VAL A 116 2.71 16.32 -5.62
N TRP A 117 3.97 16.29 -5.19
CA TRP A 117 4.39 16.92 -3.94
C TRP A 117 4.17 18.44 -3.96
N ALA A 118 4.53 19.14 -5.04
CA ALA A 118 4.31 20.57 -5.17
C ALA A 118 2.81 20.93 -5.08
N ALA A 119 1.92 20.14 -5.68
CA ALA A 119 0.48 20.32 -5.56
C ALA A 119 -0.03 20.08 -4.12
N GLU A 120 0.53 19.10 -3.39
CA GLU A 120 0.23 18.88 -1.97
C GLU A 120 0.60 20.11 -1.13
N ILE A 121 1.81 20.67 -1.32
CA ILE A 121 2.26 21.90 -0.64
C ILE A 121 1.36 23.09 -0.98
N GLN A 122 1.04 23.31 -2.26
CA GLN A 122 0.14 24.39 -2.68
C GLN A 122 -1.26 24.22 -2.08
N SER A 123 -1.75 22.97 -1.97
CA SER A 123 -3.01 22.67 -1.31
C SER A 123 -2.97 23.04 0.17
N GLN A 124 -1.92 22.64 0.89
CA GLN A 124 -1.74 22.98 2.31
C GLN A 124 -1.62 24.48 2.52
N ASN A 125 -0.81 25.18 1.71
CA ASN A 125 -0.65 26.63 1.82
C ASN A 125 -1.98 27.36 1.61
N ALA A 126 -2.82 26.87 0.68
CA ALA A 126 -4.12 27.49 0.45
C ALA A 126 -5.14 27.26 1.58
N LEU A 127 -4.92 26.31 2.50
CA LEU A 127 -5.69 26.23 3.76
C LEU A 127 -5.35 27.39 4.72
N LEU A 128 -4.13 27.93 4.62
CA LEU A 128 -3.64 29.02 5.46
C LEU A 128 -4.04 30.40 4.93
N ARG A 129 -4.77 30.49 3.81
CA ARG A 129 -5.15 31.77 3.21
C ARG A 129 -5.98 32.60 4.19
N GLY A 130 -5.61 33.89 4.33
CA GLY A 130 -6.21 34.79 5.31
C GLY A 130 -5.52 34.75 6.68
N TYR A 131 -4.54 33.87 6.88
CA TYR A 131 -3.72 33.81 8.10
C TYR A 131 -2.28 34.27 7.80
N PRO A 132 -1.56 34.84 8.79
CA PRO A 132 -0.15 35.25 8.64
C PRO A 132 0.80 34.12 8.22
N SER A 133 0.41 32.86 8.45
CA SER A 133 1.17 31.66 8.09
C SER A 133 1.10 31.31 6.60
N HIS A 134 0.25 31.99 5.80
CA HIS A 134 0.21 31.79 4.34
C HIS A 134 1.51 32.24 3.68
N LEU A 135 2.14 31.36 2.91
CA LEU A 135 3.34 31.67 2.14
C LEU A 135 2.99 32.40 0.85
N SER A 136 3.78 33.43 0.51
CA SER A 136 3.77 34.04 -0.82
C SER A 136 4.34 33.07 -1.85
N ASP A 137 4.10 33.35 -3.13
CA ASP A 137 4.67 32.57 -4.24
C ASP A 137 6.20 32.48 -4.18
N GLU A 138 6.86 33.56 -3.78
CA GLU A 138 8.31 33.58 -3.55
C GLU A 138 8.73 32.63 -2.41
N LYS A 139 8.01 32.61 -1.29
CA LYS A 139 8.36 31.72 -0.18
C LYS A 139 8.06 30.25 -0.51
N LEU A 140 6.99 30.00 -1.29
CA LEU A 140 6.70 28.68 -1.84
C LEU A 140 7.81 28.22 -2.79
N TYR A 141 8.29 29.10 -3.66
CA TYR A 141 9.44 28.83 -4.54
C TYR A 141 10.63 28.35 -3.72
N TYR A 142 11.07 29.13 -2.72
CA TYR A 142 12.25 28.76 -1.92
C TYR A 142 12.06 27.46 -1.14
N HIS A 143 10.85 27.21 -0.63
CA HIS A 143 10.55 25.95 0.06
C HIS A 143 10.62 24.75 -0.89
N LEU A 144 9.94 24.82 -2.05
CA LEU A 144 9.97 23.77 -3.05
C LEU A 144 11.38 23.53 -3.59
N GLU A 145 12.17 24.60 -3.78
CA GLU A 145 13.54 24.52 -4.26
C GLU A 145 14.45 23.80 -3.26
N SER A 146 14.37 24.15 -1.97
CA SER A 146 15.23 23.61 -0.93
C SER A 146 14.88 22.19 -0.49
N HIS A 147 13.64 21.73 -0.72
CA HIS A 147 13.13 20.44 -0.25
C HIS A 147 12.88 19.44 -1.39
N MET A 148 13.36 19.73 -2.60
CA MET A 148 13.32 18.80 -3.73
C MET A 148 14.32 17.65 -3.56
N HIS A 149 14.11 16.57 -4.31
CA HIS A 149 14.97 15.39 -4.29
C HIS A 149 16.41 15.76 -4.71
N VAL A 150 17.42 15.17 -4.06
CA VAL A 150 18.85 15.51 -4.26
C VAL A 150 19.29 15.41 -5.73
N ASP A 151 18.93 14.34 -6.42
CA ASP A 151 19.27 14.17 -7.85
C ASP A 151 18.54 15.19 -8.74
N LEU A 152 17.30 15.53 -8.41
CA LEU A 152 16.56 16.57 -9.13
C LEU A 152 17.22 17.93 -8.91
N PHE A 153 17.67 18.21 -7.68
CA PHE A 153 18.39 19.44 -7.37
C PHE A 153 19.71 19.55 -8.14
N ALA A 154 20.44 18.45 -8.31
CA ALA A 154 21.65 18.42 -9.14
C ALA A 154 21.34 18.75 -10.62
N ASP A 155 20.33 18.10 -11.20
CA ASP A 155 19.88 18.37 -12.58
C ASP A 155 19.37 19.81 -12.75
N TYR A 156 18.62 20.31 -11.76
CA TYR A 156 18.12 21.68 -11.70
C TYR A 156 19.25 22.72 -11.73
N ARG A 157 20.31 22.51 -10.93
CA ARG A 157 21.48 23.40 -10.90
C ARG A 157 22.23 23.39 -12.23
N LEU A 158 22.38 22.23 -12.86
CA LEU A 158 23.02 22.12 -14.17
C LEU A 158 22.21 22.78 -15.29
N ALA A 159 20.88 22.71 -15.21
CA ALA A 159 19.98 23.31 -16.19
C ALA A 159 19.84 24.84 -16.05
N ASN A 160 20.40 25.46 -15.00
CA ASN A 160 20.34 26.89 -14.71
C ASN A 160 18.91 27.49 -14.76
N ILE A 161 17.93 26.76 -14.20
CA ILE A 161 16.51 27.16 -14.20
C ILE A 161 16.22 28.30 -13.20
N VAL A 162 17.18 28.62 -12.31
CA VAL A 162 17.11 29.64 -11.24
C VAL A 162 16.66 31.03 -11.73
N ALA A 163 16.86 31.34 -13.01
CA ALA A 163 16.45 32.60 -13.62
C ALA A 163 14.93 32.76 -13.77
N GLU A 164 14.15 31.67 -13.78
CA GLU A 164 12.69 31.73 -13.85
C GLU A 164 12.09 32.17 -12.50
N LYS A 165 11.44 33.33 -12.48
CA LYS A 165 10.83 33.90 -11.26
C LYS A 165 9.31 33.69 -11.19
N ASP A 166 8.65 33.39 -12.30
CA ASP A 166 7.24 33.02 -12.26
C ASP A 166 7.10 31.61 -11.68
N LEU A 167 6.46 31.49 -10.52
CA LEU A 167 6.32 30.22 -9.80
C LEU A 167 5.68 29.13 -10.66
N ARG A 168 4.67 29.45 -11.46
CA ARG A 168 3.96 28.45 -12.28
C ARG A 168 4.84 27.94 -13.40
N LYS A 169 5.52 28.84 -14.12
CA LYS A 169 6.49 28.46 -15.16
C LYS A 169 7.68 27.69 -14.58
N TRP A 170 8.16 28.09 -13.39
CA TRP A 170 9.24 27.39 -12.71
C TRP A 170 8.84 25.97 -12.30
N ILE A 171 7.67 25.79 -11.67
CA ILE A 171 7.14 24.45 -11.31
C ILE A 171 7.07 23.55 -12.54
N GLU A 172 6.61 24.07 -13.68
CA GLU A 172 6.53 23.29 -14.93
C GLU A 172 7.91 22.88 -15.45
N LYS A 173 8.90 23.78 -15.42
CA LYS A 173 10.27 23.46 -15.81
C LYS A 173 10.88 22.37 -14.92
N VAL A 174 10.69 22.47 -13.60
CA VAL A 174 11.18 21.47 -12.64
C VAL A 174 10.44 20.14 -12.79
N ARG A 175 9.13 20.15 -13.07
CA ARG A 175 8.35 18.95 -13.39
C ARG A 175 8.97 18.17 -14.55
N LEU A 176 9.30 18.85 -15.66
CA LEU A 176 9.88 18.21 -16.84
C LEU A 176 11.25 17.59 -16.54
N LEU A 177 12.06 18.22 -15.69
CA LEU A 177 13.31 17.63 -15.21
C LEU A 177 13.07 16.39 -14.35
N ASP A 178 12.12 16.44 -13.42
CA ASP A 178 11.82 15.29 -12.57
C ASP A 178 11.23 14.11 -13.37
N GLU A 179 10.39 14.37 -14.37
CA GLU A 179 9.90 13.35 -15.29
C GLU A 179 11.03 12.70 -16.10
N LYS A 180 12.08 13.47 -16.44
CA LYS A 180 13.28 12.93 -17.06
C LYS A 180 14.02 12.03 -16.06
N ARG A 181 14.28 12.50 -14.84
CA ARG A 181 14.91 11.73 -13.74
C ARG A 181 14.19 10.41 -13.48
N LEU A 182 12.87 10.44 -13.30
CA LEU A 182 12.05 9.26 -13.03
C LEU A 182 12.11 8.25 -14.19
N ARG A 183 12.12 8.71 -15.44
CA ARG A 183 12.30 7.84 -16.61
C ARG A 183 13.67 7.16 -16.62
N TYR A 184 14.74 7.87 -16.27
CA TYR A 184 16.07 7.25 -16.15
C TYR A 184 16.13 6.22 -15.03
N ALA A 185 15.60 6.56 -13.84
CA ALA A 185 15.54 5.64 -12.71
C ALA A 185 14.75 4.36 -13.05
N ALA A 186 13.60 4.49 -13.73
CA ALA A 186 12.80 3.35 -14.18
C ALA A 186 13.57 2.45 -15.15
N ARG A 187 14.29 3.03 -16.13
CA ARG A 187 15.12 2.27 -17.07
C ARG A 187 16.28 1.55 -16.38
N GLN A 188 16.94 2.21 -15.42
CA GLN A 188 18.02 1.59 -14.65
C GLN A 188 17.51 0.42 -13.82
N LYS A 189 16.37 0.60 -13.15
CA LYS A 189 15.71 -0.48 -12.39
C LYS A 189 15.37 -1.66 -13.29
N GLU A 190 14.78 -1.41 -14.47
CA GLU A 190 14.45 -2.46 -15.43
C GLU A 190 15.70 -3.20 -15.93
N ALA A 191 16.79 -2.47 -16.24
CA ALA A 191 18.05 -3.06 -16.67
C ALA A 191 18.68 -3.96 -15.58
N ILE A 192 18.66 -3.51 -14.32
CA ILE A 192 19.14 -4.30 -13.17
C ILE A 192 18.28 -5.55 -13.00
N GLU A 193 16.94 -5.41 -13.02
CA GLU A 193 16.02 -6.54 -12.89
C GLU A 193 16.16 -7.54 -14.06
N ALA A 194 16.42 -7.06 -15.27
CA ALA A 194 16.69 -7.92 -16.43
C ALA A 194 18.01 -8.68 -16.26
N ALA A 195 19.07 -8.01 -15.79
CA ALA A 195 20.36 -8.65 -15.52
C ALA A 195 20.25 -9.72 -14.42
N LEU A 196 19.54 -9.44 -13.32
CA LEU A 196 19.28 -10.42 -12.26
C LEU A 196 18.48 -11.62 -12.76
N ARG A 197 17.47 -11.40 -13.62
CA ARG A 197 16.71 -12.48 -14.28
C ARG A 197 17.60 -13.33 -15.20
N ALA A 198 18.55 -12.73 -15.89
CA ALA A 198 19.49 -13.45 -16.75
C ALA A 198 20.46 -14.32 -15.93
N LEU A 199 20.97 -13.81 -14.80
CA LEU A 199 21.82 -14.58 -13.88
C LEU A 199 21.09 -15.78 -13.27
N ASN A 200 19.83 -15.60 -12.87
CA ASN A 200 19.00 -16.70 -12.35
C ASN A 200 18.59 -17.74 -13.41
N ARG A 201 18.79 -17.44 -14.70
CA ARG A 201 18.53 -18.36 -15.82
C ARG A 201 19.76 -19.16 -16.23
N GLN A 202 20.83 -19.22 -15.44
CA GLN A 202 21.99 -20.05 -15.77
C GLN A 202 21.56 -21.47 -16.16
N PRO A 203 21.85 -21.92 -17.40
CA PRO A 203 21.64 -23.31 -17.77
C PRO A 203 22.57 -24.17 -16.93
N LEU A 204 22.06 -25.26 -16.34
CA LEU A 204 22.92 -26.37 -15.92
C LEU A 204 23.73 -26.76 -17.15
N HIS A 205 25.02 -26.39 -17.16
CA HIS A 205 25.92 -26.70 -18.26
C HIS A 205 25.89 -28.21 -18.44
N ALA A 206 25.25 -28.70 -19.51
CA ALA A 206 25.41 -30.07 -19.96
C ALA A 206 26.88 -30.18 -20.38
N SER A 207 27.72 -30.65 -19.48
CA SER A 207 29.10 -31.00 -19.76
C SER A 207 29.09 -32.14 -20.77
N TYR A 208 29.07 -31.78 -22.06
CA TYR A 208 29.36 -32.69 -23.15
C TYR A 208 30.88 -32.92 -23.18
N VAL A 209 31.38 -33.63 -22.18
CA VAL A 209 32.68 -34.28 -22.28
C VAL A 209 32.47 -35.53 -23.13
N ALA A 210 32.81 -35.42 -24.41
CA ALA A 210 32.95 -36.55 -25.31
C ALA A 210 34.11 -37.44 -24.82
N ASN A 211 33.80 -38.43 -23.98
CA ASN A 211 34.76 -39.47 -23.63
C ASN A 211 34.80 -40.51 -24.76
N VAL A 212 35.74 -40.33 -25.69
CA VAL A 212 36.29 -41.43 -26.46
C VAL A 212 37.22 -42.19 -25.51
N ARG A 213 36.84 -43.39 -25.07
CA ARG A 213 37.79 -44.34 -24.46
C ARG A 213 37.60 -45.74 -25.02
N SER A 214 38.67 -46.19 -25.64
CA SER A 214 38.98 -47.55 -26.06
C SER A 214 38.74 -48.58 -24.95
N ARG A 215 38.43 -49.79 -25.41
CA ARG A 215 38.50 -51.04 -24.66
C ARG A 215 39.84 -51.17 -23.93
N ASP A 216 39.78 -51.44 -22.64
CA ASP A 216 40.16 -52.74 -22.03
C ASP A 216 40.44 -52.57 -20.54
N ALA A 217 40.04 -53.62 -19.79
CA ALA A 217 40.59 -54.11 -18.51
C ALA A 217 39.53 -54.37 -17.43
N LYS A 218 39.51 -55.63 -17.01
CA LYS A 218 38.80 -56.22 -15.86
C LYS A 218 39.24 -55.57 -14.55
N ALA A 219 38.27 -55.32 -13.66
CA ALA A 219 38.45 -55.52 -12.22
C ALA A 219 37.08 -55.85 -11.60
N ALA A 220 37.03 -56.99 -10.91
CA ALA A 220 35.88 -57.44 -10.17
C ALA A 220 35.71 -56.60 -8.90
N ALA A 221 34.49 -56.12 -8.67
CA ALA A 221 34.02 -55.68 -7.37
C ALA A 221 32.57 -56.16 -7.22
N GLU A 222 32.33 -56.97 -6.21
CA GLU A 222 31.00 -57.41 -5.79
C GLU A 222 30.18 -56.19 -5.37
N GLY A 223 29.32 -55.75 -6.28
CA GLY A 223 28.30 -54.75 -6.01
C GLY A 223 27.00 -55.24 -6.61
N LYS A 224 26.00 -55.51 -5.77
CA LYS A 224 24.62 -55.85 -6.18
C LYS A 224 24.24 -54.97 -7.36
N THR A 225 24.13 -55.56 -8.55
CA THR A 225 23.63 -54.88 -9.75
C THR A 225 22.21 -54.40 -9.44
N ARG A 226 22.05 -53.13 -9.07
CA ARG A 226 20.73 -52.50 -8.97
C ARG A 226 20.17 -52.43 -10.38
N VAL A 227 19.33 -53.41 -10.73
CA VAL A 227 18.52 -53.39 -11.94
C VAL A 227 17.71 -52.09 -11.88
N ARG A 228 17.99 -51.15 -12.78
CA ARG A 228 17.29 -49.87 -12.81
C ARG A 228 15.89 -50.11 -13.37
N LEU A 229 14.87 -49.65 -12.63
CA LEU A 229 13.50 -49.62 -13.13
C LEU A 229 13.43 -48.76 -14.41
N PRO A 230 12.65 -49.17 -15.42
CA PRO A 230 12.34 -48.32 -16.56
C PRO A 230 11.76 -46.97 -16.10
N PRO A 231 12.12 -45.85 -16.75
CA PRO A 231 11.54 -44.55 -16.43
C PRO A 231 10.02 -44.58 -16.65
N LEU A 232 9.28 -43.89 -15.78
CA LEU A 232 7.82 -43.73 -15.92
C LEU A 232 7.48 -43.15 -17.29
N THR A 233 6.60 -43.81 -18.03
CA THR A 233 6.07 -43.24 -19.28
C THR A 233 5.23 -42.00 -18.98
N LYS A 234 5.00 -41.16 -20.02
CA LYS A 234 4.15 -39.97 -19.87
C LYS A 234 2.72 -40.34 -19.43
N GLU A 235 2.25 -41.51 -19.86
CA GLU A 235 0.93 -42.06 -19.54
C GLU A 235 0.85 -42.54 -18.09
N GLU A 236 1.86 -43.27 -17.60
CA GLU A 236 1.93 -43.69 -16.19
C GLU A 236 2.02 -42.48 -15.25
N ARG A 237 2.79 -41.45 -15.64
CA ARG A 237 2.89 -40.22 -14.87
C ARG A 237 1.54 -39.51 -14.77
N LYS A 238 0.77 -39.47 -15.86
CA LYS A 238 -0.57 -38.89 -15.86
C LYS A 238 -1.53 -39.70 -14.99
N LEU A 239 -1.51 -41.03 -15.09
CA LEU A 239 -2.35 -41.91 -14.25
C LEU A 239 -2.07 -41.74 -12.76
N LEU A 240 -0.80 -41.63 -12.36
CA LEU A 240 -0.42 -41.39 -10.96
C LEU A 240 -0.82 -39.97 -10.52
N GLN A 241 -0.66 -38.96 -11.36
CA GLN A 241 -1.07 -37.59 -11.04
C GLN A 241 -2.58 -37.46 -10.84
N ASP A 242 -3.38 -38.05 -11.74
CA ASP A 242 -4.84 -37.94 -11.74
C ASP A 242 -5.48 -38.76 -10.60
N ASN A 243 -4.77 -39.73 -10.02
CA ASN A 243 -5.28 -40.63 -8.96
C ASN A 243 -4.52 -40.51 -7.63
N ALA A 244 -3.92 -39.33 -7.36
CA ALA A 244 -3.18 -39.04 -6.13
C ALA A 244 -2.16 -40.14 -5.77
N GLY A 245 -1.42 -40.60 -6.77
CA GLY A 245 -0.40 -41.63 -6.66
C GLY A 245 0.99 -41.05 -6.45
N CYS A 246 1.88 -41.84 -5.83
CA CYS A 246 3.26 -41.42 -5.59
C CYS A 246 4.19 -41.90 -6.70
N PHE A 247 5.03 -41.00 -7.24
CA PHE A 247 5.96 -41.32 -8.32
C PHE A 247 7.19 -42.14 -7.88
N LYS A 248 7.44 -42.25 -6.57
CA LYS A 248 8.57 -43.04 -6.01
C LYS A 248 8.19 -44.52 -5.89
N CYS A 249 7.12 -44.83 -5.16
CA CYS A 249 6.65 -46.21 -4.96
C CYS A 249 5.67 -46.69 -6.05
N ARG A 250 5.23 -45.80 -6.95
CA ARG A 250 4.33 -46.08 -8.09
C ARG A 250 2.99 -46.69 -7.69
N GLN A 251 2.45 -46.29 -6.53
CA GLN A 251 1.14 -46.72 -6.02
C GLN A 251 0.11 -45.58 -6.08
N PHE A 252 -1.15 -45.93 -6.35
CA PHE A 252 -2.28 -44.99 -6.42
C PHE A 252 -2.89 -44.69 -5.04
N PHE A 253 -3.58 -43.56 -4.92
CA PHE A 253 -4.37 -43.13 -3.75
C PHE A 253 -3.60 -43.05 -2.42
N GLN A 254 -2.36 -42.56 -2.48
CA GLN A 254 -1.47 -42.42 -1.32
C GLN A 254 -1.52 -41.00 -0.76
N ASN A 255 -1.38 -40.86 0.56
CA ASN A 255 -1.34 -39.55 1.23
C ASN A 255 0.07 -38.94 1.29
N HIS A 256 1.02 -39.47 0.51
CA HIS A 256 2.41 -39.04 0.50
C HIS A 256 2.88 -38.78 -0.93
N THR A 257 3.85 -37.87 -1.08
CA THR A 257 4.47 -37.51 -2.36
C THR A 257 5.91 -38.01 -2.39
N THR A 258 6.58 -37.97 -3.56
CA THR A 258 7.98 -38.39 -3.72
C THR A 258 8.93 -37.93 -2.59
N PRO A 259 8.91 -36.66 -2.13
CA PRO A 259 9.79 -36.21 -1.05
C PRO A 259 9.45 -36.79 0.33
N THR A 260 8.20 -37.16 0.59
CA THR A 260 7.72 -37.67 1.88
C THR A 260 7.36 -39.15 1.85
N CYS A 261 7.80 -39.87 0.80
CA CYS A 261 7.43 -41.26 0.58
C CYS A 261 8.24 -42.20 1.49
N PRO A 262 7.57 -42.91 2.43
CA PRO A 262 8.23 -43.85 3.33
C PRO A 262 8.56 -45.19 2.65
N ASN A 263 8.00 -45.43 1.46
CA ASN A 263 8.17 -46.68 0.72
C ASN A 263 9.36 -46.59 -0.24
N ASP A 264 10.04 -47.73 -0.41
CA ASP A 264 11.09 -47.89 -1.41
C ASP A 264 10.51 -48.12 -2.82
N PHE A 265 11.38 -48.03 -3.83
CA PHE A 265 11.01 -48.29 -5.22
C PHE A 265 10.60 -49.77 -5.40
N PRO A 266 9.58 -50.08 -6.22
CA PRO A 266 9.18 -51.46 -6.48
C PRO A 266 10.32 -52.26 -7.12
N GLU A 267 10.36 -53.58 -6.90
CA GLU A 267 11.41 -54.41 -7.48
C GLU A 267 11.39 -54.38 -9.01
N ALA A 268 12.57 -54.26 -9.62
CA ALA A 268 12.70 -54.12 -11.08
C ALA A 268 12.47 -55.44 -11.85
N LYS A 269 12.53 -56.60 -11.18
CA LYS A 269 12.22 -57.90 -11.78
C LYS A 269 10.70 -58.09 -11.78
N GLY A 270 10.07 -57.99 -12.95
CA GLY A 270 8.63 -58.20 -13.12
C GLY A 270 7.77 -56.94 -13.00
N TYR A 271 8.36 -55.74 -13.06
CA TYR A 271 7.58 -54.50 -13.11
C TYR A 271 6.83 -54.39 -14.44
N THR A 272 5.50 -54.51 -14.38
CA THR A 272 4.58 -54.24 -15.49
C THR A 272 4.16 -52.77 -15.45
N THR A 273 4.07 -52.13 -16.61
CA THR A 273 3.63 -50.74 -16.74
C THR A 273 2.22 -50.56 -16.17
N LEU A 274 2.00 -49.49 -15.42
CA LEU A 274 0.70 -49.22 -14.80
C LEU A 274 -0.36 -48.88 -15.86
N THR A 275 -1.49 -49.57 -15.81
CA THR A 275 -2.63 -49.39 -16.73
C THR A 275 -3.86 -48.87 -16.01
N ALA A 276 -4.88 -48.46 -16.77
CA ALA A 276 -6.17 -48.05 -16.21
C ALA A 276 -6.87 -49.17 -15.40
N ALA A 277 -6.65 -50.44 -15.76
CA ALA A 277 -7.18 -51.59 -15.02
C ALA A 277 -6.55 -51.73 -13.61
N ASP A 278 -5.29 -51.29 -13.44
CA ASP A 278 -4.61 -51.28 -12.14
C ASP A 278 -5.15 -50.18 -11.22
N VAL A 279 -5.61 -49.06 -11.79
CA VAL A 279 -6.30 -48.00 -11.05
C VAL A 279 -7.63 -48.51 -10.50
N GLU A 280 -8.42 -49.22 -11.31
CA GLU A 280 -9.70 -49.79 -10.89
C GLU A 280 -9.52 -50.88 -9.83
N SER A 281 -8.51 -51.73 -9.98
CA SER A 281 -8.12 -52.75 -9.01
C SER A 281 -7.65 -52.15 -7.67
N ALA A 282 -6.99 -50.98 -7.70
CA ALA A 282 -6.60 -50.26 -6.49
C ALA A 282 -7.80 -49.56 -5.82
N ARG A 283 -8.79 -49.09 -6.60
CA ARG A 283 -10.03 -48.50 -6.07
C ARG A 283 -10.90 -49.53 -5.34
N THR A 284 -11.03 -50.75 -5.87
CA THR A 284 -11.81 -51.82 -5.22
C THR A 284 -11.17 -52.28 -3.91
N LYS A 285 -9.84 -52.37 -3.85
CA LYS A 285 -9.11 -52.66 -2.59
C LYS A 285 -9.27 -51.59 -1.51
N LYS A 286 -9.36 -50.31 -1.89
CA LYS A 286 -9.58 -49.20 -0.93
C LYS A 286 -11.03 -49.15 -0.41
N ARG A 287 -12.01 -49.62 -1.19
CA ARG A 287 -13.44 -49.67 -0.80
C ARG A 287 -13.82 -50.84 0.11
N ALA A 288 -12.93 -51.82 0.32
CA ALA A 288 -13.19 -52.99 1.16
C ALA A 288 -12.98 -52.77 2.67
N ASN A 289 -12.54 -51.58 3.11
CA ASN A 289 -12.55 -51.19 4.52
C ASN A 289 -13.80 -50.33 4.81
N PRO A 290 -14.80 -50.81 5.58
CA PRO A 290 -15.96 -50.00 5.90
C PRO A 290 -15.65 -49.15 7.14
N THR A 291 -15.87 -47.84 7.04
CA THR A 291 -16.11 -47.01 8.22
C THR A 291 -17.50 -46.40 8.03
N VAL A 292 -18.38 -46.75 8.97
CA VAL A 292 -19.80 -46.45 9.04
C VAL A 292 -20.01 -44.93 9.01
N VAL A 293 -20.88 -44.44 8.13
CA VAL A 293 -21.43 -43.08 8.19
C VAL A 293 -22.95 -43.18 8.10
N VAL A 294 -23.59 -42.72 9.17
CA VAL A 294 -25.04 -42.56 9.32
C VAL A 294 -25.51 -41.44 8.39
N VAL A 295 -26.59 -41.71 7.67
CA VAL A 295 -27.31 -40.83 6.75
C VAL A 295 -28.36 -40.04 7.53
N GLU A 296 -28.45 -38.72 7.37
CA GLU A 296 -29.74 -38.01 7.27
C GLU A 296 -29.64 -36.79 6.31
N ASP A 297 -30.45 -36.90 5.26
CA ASP A 297 -31.11 -35.99 4.32
C ASP A 297 -30.67 -34.54 4.01
N GLU A 298 -30.68 -34.27 2.69
CA GLU A 298 -30.79 -32.99 1.98
C GLU A 298 -32.30 -32.61 1.79
N PRO A 299 -32.73 -31.37 1.40
CA PRO A 299 -32.19 -30.68 0.23
C PRO A 299 -32.22 -29.12 0.15
N ALA A 300 -31.44 -28.65 -0.84
CA ALA A 300 -31.62 -27.48 -1.72
C ALA A 300 -31.58 -26.03 -1.16
N ALA A 301 -30.55 -25.26 -1.57
CA ALA A 301 -30.64 -24.29 -2.68
C ALA A 301 -29.43 -23.32 -2.73
N LYS A 302 -29.00 -23.05 -3.98
CA LYS A 302 -27.92 -22.19 -4.45
C LYS A 302 -27.75 -20.84 -3.74
N ARG A 303 -26.51 -20.45 -3.43
CA ARG A 303 -25.99 -19.08 -3.62
C ARG A 303 -24.45 -19.03 -3.57
N ILE A 304 -23.86 -18.54 -4.66
CA ILE A 304 -22.44 -18.21 -4.81
C ILE A 304 -22.12 -17.04 -3.85
N ARG A 305 -21.12 -17.21 -2.98
CA ARG A 305 -20.50 -16.13 -2.20
C ARG A 305 -18.98 -16.22 -2.31
N PHE A 306 -18.37 -15.15 -2.83
CA PHE A 306 -16.95 -14.88 -2.73
C PHE A 306 -16.57 -14.65 -1.27
N VAL A 307 -15.65 -15.44 -0.74
CA VAL A 307 -15.07 -15.24 0.60
C VAL A 307 -13.83 -14.38 0.46
N LYS A 308 -13.87 -13.19 1.08
CA LYS A 308 -12.69 -12.39 1.42
C LYS A 308 -11.99 -13.08 2.59
N GLU A 309 -10.73 -13.44 2.37
CA GLU A 309 -9.84 -14.01 3.38
C GLU A 309 -9.49 -12.93 4.42
N ALA A 310 -9.69 -13.27 5.69
CA ALA A 310 -9.33 -12.47 6.85
C ALA A 310 -7.87 -12.76 7.21
N ILE A 311 -7.07 -11.70 7.40
CA ILE A 311 -5.73 -11.79 7.97
C ILE A 311 -5.83 -11.39 9.44
N GLU A 312 -5.54 -12.33 10.33
CA GLU A 312 -5.40 -12.11 11.77
C GLU A 312 -4.06 -11.40 12.09
N PRO A 313 -4.02 -10.50 13.10
CA PRO A 313 -2.80 -9.80 13.48
C PRO A 313 -1.93 -10.62 14.46
N ILE A 314 -0.64 -10.70 14.16
CA ILE A 314 0.37 -11.24 15.08
C ILE A 314 0.69 -10.20 16.15
N VAL A 315 0.45 -10.59 17.41
CA VAL A 315 0.80 -9.87 18.64
C VAL A 315 2.29 -10.07 18.94
N ALA A 316 3.01 -8.99 19.28
CA ALA A 316 4.31 -9.05 19.93
C ALA A 316 4.19 -8.54 21.39
N PRO A 317 4.77 -9.23 22.39
CA PRO A 317 4.67 -8.80 23.78
C PRO A 317 5.65 -7.68 24.11
N SER A 318 5.11 -6.73 24.88
CA SER A 318 5.83 -5.67 25.60
C SER A 318 6.55 -6.25 26.82
N ALA A 319 7.78 -5.80 27.07
CA ALA A 319 8.45 -5.94 28.36
C ALA A 319 9.11 -4.60 28.72
N VAL A 320 8.81 -4.14 29.93
CA VAL A 320 9.20 -2.85 30.52
C VAL A 320 10.17 -3.12 31.69
N LEU A 321 11.02 -2.12 31.97
CA LEU A 321 11.64 -1.71 33.25
C LEU A 321 13.13 -2.01 33.46
N GLY A 322 13.90 -0.91 33.50
CA GLY A 322 15.11 -0.73 34.29
C GLY A 322 15.17 0.73 34.76
N ASN A 323 14.82 0.95 36.03
CA ASN A 323 14.81 2.24 36.73
C ASN A 323 16.25 2.57 37.18
N GLY A 324 16.71 3.80 37.02
CA GLY A 324 18.00 4.26 37.52
C GLY A 324 18.06 5.77 37.63
N SER A 325 17.62 6.30 38.77
CA SER A 325 17.81 7.68 39.21
C SER A 325 19.14 7.81 39.95
N GLU A 326 19.92 8.85 39.63
CA GLU A 326 20.59 9.80 40.56
C GLU A 326 21.33 10.84 39.70
N SER A 327 21.04 12.14 39.89
CA SER A 327 21.85 13.10 40.67
C SER A 327 23.22 13.35 40.02
N GLY A 328 23.68 14.54 39.70
CA GLY A 328 23.30 15.93 39.88
C GLY A 328 24.43 16.75 39.22
N ASP A 329 24.18 18.02 38.98
CA ASP A 329 25.16 19.13 38.95
C ASP A 329 24.84 20.19 37.90
N GLU A 330 24.61 21.37 38.47
CA GLU A 330 24.50 22.67 37.87
C GLU A 330 25.70 22.98 36.95
N TYR A 331 25.44 23.63 35.81
CA TYR A 331 26.32 24.71 35.34
C TYR A 331 25.49 25.75 34.60
N VAL A 332 25.19 26.84 35.31
CA VAL A 332 24.70 28.09 34.73
C VAL A 332 25.91 28.83 34.13
N ALA A 333 25.93 29.00 32.81
CA ALA A 333 26.87 29.92 32.17
C ALA A 333 26.22 31.29 31.99
N HIS A 334 26.54 32.21 32.91
CA HIS A 334 26.41 33.65 32.70
C HIS A 334 27.48 34.10 31.70
N PHE A 335 27.07 34.60 30.53
CA PHE A 335 27.93 35.46 29.72
C PHE A 335 27.50 36.91 29.87
N SER A 336 28.23 37.59 30.74
CA SER A 336 28.27 39.03 30.93
C SER A 336 28.76 39.72 29.66
N ALA A 337 28.04 40.75 29.22
CA ALA A 337 28.56 41.77 28.33
C ALA A 337 29.33 42.82 29.15
N PRO A 338 30.44 43.37 28.63
CA PRO A 338 30.88 44.70 28.98
C PRO A 338 30.67 45.64 27.79
N HIS A 339 29.93 46.72 28.06
CA HIS A 339 29.98 47.95 27.29
C HIS A 339 31.40 48.51 27.31
N PHE A 340 31.92 48.93 26.16
CA PHE A 340 32.83 50.07 26.07
C PHE A 340 32.54 50.89 24.81
N ARG A 341 32.81 52.19 24.99
CA ARG A 341 32.46 53.38 24.22
C ARG A 341 32.78 53.37 22.73
#